data_AF-A0A8J7CHL3-F1
#
_entry.id   AF-A0A8J7CHL3-F1
#
_cell.length_a   1.000
_cell.length_b   1.000
_cell.length_c   1.000
_cell.angle_alpha   90.00
_cell.angle_beta   90.00
_cell.angle_gamma   90.00
#
_symmetry.space_group_name_H-M   'P 1'
#
loop_
_entity.id
_entity.type
_entity.pdbx_description
1 polymer ?
#
loop_
_entity_poly.entity_id
_entity_poly.type
_entity_poly.pdbx_seq_one_letter_code
_entity_poly.pdbx_strand_id
1 'polypeptide(L)' 'MKKKITEWLIKSKKGIKAFMLPVLILYFIRTLFIPTFIDVFILFILFLLYVGSILEWY' A
#
# COMPACT_ATOMS: atom_id res chain seq x y z
N MET A 1 -25.52 8.13 -12.63
CA MET A 1 -24.35 7.25 -12.85
C MET A 1 -23.16 7.50 -11.91
N LYS A 2 -22.82 8.75 -11.55
CA LYS A 2 -21.64 9.07 -10.71
C LYS A 2 -21.61 8.40 -9.32
N LYS A 3 -22.77 8.18 -8.67
CA LYS A 3 -22.88 7.56 -7.32
C LYS A 3 -22.37 6.12 -7.23
N LYS A 4 -22.61 5.30 -8.27
CA LYS A 4 -22.20 3.88 -8.28
C LYS A 4 -20.68 3.71 -8.39
N ILE A 5 -20.01 4.60 -9.12
CA ILE A 5 -18.55 4.55 -9.31
C ILE A 5 -17.82 4.88 -8.00
N THR A 6 -18.36 5.83 -7.22
CA THR A 6 -17.81 6.21 -5.90
C THR A 6 -17.93 5.06 -4.90
N GLU A 7 -19.09 4.39 -4.83
CA GLU A 7 -19.28 3.22 -3.97
C GLU A 7 -18.35 2.07 -4.35
N TRP A 8 -18.12 1.83 -5.65
CA TRP A 8 -17.21 0.81 -6.13
C TRP A 8 -15.74 1.15 -5.80
N LEU A 9 -15.33 2.40 -5.97
CA LEU A 9 -14.01 2.91 -5.58
C LEU A 9 -13.75 2.79 -4.07
N ILE A 10 -14.74 3.08 -3.24
CA ILE A 10 -14.65 2.97 -1.78
C ILE A 10 -14.51 1.50 -1.37
N LYS A 11 -15.27 0.60 -1.99
CA LYS A 11 -15.20 -0.85 -1.71
C LYS A 11 -13.86 -1.45 -2.15
N SER A 12 -13.35 -1.02 -3.31
CA SER A 12 -12.03 -1.43 -3.83
C SER A 12 -10.87 -0.84 -3.01
N LYS A 13 -10.96 0.42 -2.54
CA LYS A 13 -9.99 1.01 -1.58
C LYS A 13 -9.84 0.16 -0.32
N LYS A 14 -10.94 -0.40 0.19
CA LYS A 14 -10.93 -1.30 1.37
C LYS A 14 -10.19 -2.60 1.09
N GLY A 15 -10.42 -3.23 -0.07
CA GLY A 15 -9.69 -4.44 -0.48
C GLY A 15 -8.20 -4.19 -0.71
N ILE A 16 -7.86 -3.06 -1.34
CA ILE A 16 -6.47 -2.67 -1.61
C ILE A 16 -5.70 -2.41 -0.31
N LYS A 17 -6.30 -1.74 0.69
CA LYS A 17 -5.69 -1.57 2.02
C LYS A 17 -5.38 -2.90 2.70
N ALA A 18 -6.29 -3.88 2.60
CA ALA A 18 -6.10 -5.20 3.18
C ALA A 18 -4.97 -5.98 2.49
N PHE A 19 -4.79 -5.79 1.18
CA PHE A 19 -3.74 -6.46 0.39
C PHE A 19 -2.39 -5.75 0.44
N MET A 20 -2.35 -4.44 0.70
CA MET A 20 -1.10 -3.67 0.76
C MET A 20 -0.17 -4.14 1.87
N LEU A 21 -0.69 -4.46 3.05
CA LEU A 21 0.13 -4.91 4.19
C LEU A 21 0.90 -6.21 3.90
N PRO A 22 0.28 -7.32 3.46
CA PRO A 22 1.02 -8.54 3.15
C PRO A 22 2.03 -8.33 2.01
N VAL A 23 1.72 -7.49 1.03
CA VAL A 23 2.67 -7.13 -0.04
C VAL A 23 3.88 -6.38 0.52
N LEU A 24 3.67 -5.42 1.43
CA LEU A 24 4.74 -4.69 2.12
C LEU A 24 5.62 -5.64 2.95
N ILE A 25 5.01 -6.60 3.64
CA ILE A 25 5.75 -7.61 4.42
C ILE A 25 6.61 -8.48 3.51
N LEU A 26 6.08 -8.97 2.38
CA LEU A 26 6.86 -9.77 1.43
C LEU A 26 8.03 -8.98 0.84
N TYR A 27 7.80 -7.71 0.48
CA TYR A 27 8.88 -6.83 0.01
C TYR A 27 9.92 -6.59 1.10
N PHE A 28 9.51 -6.35 2.35
CA PHE A 28 10.42 -6.16 3.48
C PHE A 28 11.28 -7.39 3.71
N ILE A 29 10.69 -8.59 3.70
CA ILE A 29 11.41 -9.85 3.80
C ILE A 29 12.44 -9.96 2.67
N ARG A 30 12.05 -9.67 1.42
CA ARG A 30 12.99 -9.69 0.28
C ARG A 30 14.15 -8.71 0.50
N THR A 31 13.87 -7.49 0.96
CA THR A 31 14.89 -6.47 1.22
C THR A 31 15.87 -6.89 2.32
N LEU A 32 15.44 -7.70 3.31
CA LEU A 32 16.36 -8.25 4.32
C LEU A 32 17.39 -9.22 3.74
N PHE A 33 17.01 -10.00 2.72
CA PHE A 33 17.92 -10.94 2.06
C PHE A 33 18.81 -10.29 1.00
N ILE A 34 18.25 -9.35 0.23
CA ILE A 34 18.95 -8.65 -0.86
C ILE A 34 18.67 -7.15 -0.72
N PRO A 35 19.38 -6.45 0.18
CA PRO A 35 19.18 -5.02 0.37
C PRO A 35 19.82 -4.26 -0.79
N THR A 36 19.01 -3.81 -1.76
CA THR A 36 19.44 -2.76 -2.69
C THR A 36 18.92 -1.41 -2.22
N PHE A 37 19.67 -0.36 -2.51
CA PHE A 37 19.24 1.02 -2.23
C PHE A 37 17.86 1.32 -2.82
N ILE A 38 17.59 0.80 -4.02
CA ILE A 38 16.31 0.97 -4.73
C ILE A 38 15.19 0.23 -3.99
N ASP A 39 15.41 -1.02 -3.56
CA ASP A 39 14.40 -1.80 -2.83
C ASP A 39 14.02 -1.12 -1.51
N VAL A 40 14.99 -0.61 -0.75
CA VAL A 40 14.75 0.12 0.51
C VAL A 40 13.96 1.41 0.26
N PHE A 41 14.33 2.17 -0.78
CA PHE A 41 13.65 3.42 -1.12
C PHE A 41 12.19 3.19 -1.57
N ILE A 42 11.96 2.17 -2.41
CA ILE A 42 10.60 1.78 -2.84
C ILE A 42 9.77 1.33 -1.64
N LEU A 43 10.35 0.49 -0.76
CA LEU A 43 9.68 0.02 0.43
C LEU A 43 9.27 1.19 1.35
N PHE A 44 10.14 2.18 1.51
CA PHE A 44 9.87 3.37 2.31
C PHE A 44 8.72 4.21 1.75
N ILE A 45 8.68 4.42 0.42
CA ILE A 45 7.56 5.13 -0.22
C ILE A 45 6.25 4.36 -0.08
N LEU A 46 6.27 3.03 -0.31
CA LEU A 46 5.09 2.18 -0.14
C LEU A 46 4.59 2.21 1.30
N PHE A 47 5.51 2.21 2.27
CA PHE A 47 5.20 2.32 3.68
C PHE A 47 4.54 3.66 4.01
N LEU A 48 5.07 4.78 3.52
CA LEU A 48 4.45 6.10 3.69
C LEU A 48 3.05 6.17 3.06
N LEU A 49 2.87 5.59 1.86
CA LEU A 49 1.55 5.49 1.23
C LEU A 49 0.58 4.65 2.05
N TYR A 50 1.05 3.53 2.63
CA TYR A 50 0.23 2.68 3.48
C TYR A 50 -0.18 3.39 4.77
N VAL A 51 0.77 4.03 5.46
CA VAL A 51 0.54 4.77 6.70
C VAL A 51 -0.37 5.98 6.46
N GLY A 52 -0.12 6.76 5.40
CA GLY A 52 -0.98 7.87 5.00
C GLY A 52 -2.39 7.41 4.62
N SER A 53 -2.52 6.24 4.00
CA SER A 53 -3.81 5.61 3.71
C SER A 53 -4.54 5.19 4.98
N ILE A 54 -3.84 4.65 5.99
CA ILE A 54 -4.43 4.31 7.31
C ILE A 54 -4.88 5.55 8.07
N LEU A 55 -4.04 6.58 8.11
CA LEU A 55 -4.29 7.83 8.84
C LEU A 55 -5.38 8.71 8.20
N GLU A 56 -5.98 8.26 7.10
CA GLU A 56 -6.98 9.02 6.33
C GLU A 56 -6.49 10.42 5.92
N TRP A 57 -5.17 10.58 5.74
CA TRP A 57 -4.57 11.82 5.24
C TRP A 57 -4.97 12.13 3.78
N TYR A 58 -5.69 11.21 3.10
CA TYR A 58 -6.15 11.36 1.71
C TYR A 58 -7.45 10.59 1.36
#